data_AF-A0A7V4HSC8-F1
#
_entry.id   AF-A0A7V4HSC8-F1
#
_cell.length_a   1.000
_cell.length_b   1.000
_cell.length_c   1.000
_cell.angle_alpha   90.00
_cell.angle_beta   90.00
_cell.angle_gamma   90.00
#
_symmetry.space_group_name_H-M   'P 1'
#
loop_
_entity.id
_entity.type
_entity.pdbx_description
1 polymer ?
#
loop_
_entity_poly.entity_id
_entity_poly.type
_entity_poly.pdbx_seq_one_letter_code
_entity_poly.pdbx_strand_id
1 'polypeptide(L)'
;MAKQIDVYREWLGITETERPLNYYQLLKLKQFEDDPEKIRASYRKLNAHVRRYQTGEFGPQSQQLLNELAKAMLCLTDAQRKSDYDASLGRVRVEEGKRPTFEQILLSRKMLTPEQLNRVRAFADAVGLPIRDALLQQKSVSAEAVMQAYAESVGLPYVDLAETGIDETLVLQIPTAVARNFSCVPVMVDDGQLLIASPNPLNPDMEEHLRHRVGMPVRSVFCTPAGVNAAIDKYYSREALQAAAAAAKQAAATKASAARPEPARKPAAKAQPQAPAPSEERPAAAASPEGFKRTLMVVWIVFMALMILFIAYKMFTA
;
A
#
# COMPACT_ATOMS: atom_id res chain seq x y z
N MET A 1 -8.35 25.10 -22.16
CA MET A 1 -8.03 23.66 -22.07
C MET A 1 -6.92 23.52 -21.05
N ALA A 2 -7.08 22.69 -20.01
CA ALA A 2 -6.04 22.53 -19.00
C ALA A 2 -4.78 21.97 -19.67
N LYS A 3 -3.63 22.61 -19.46
CA LYS A 3 -2.35 22.20 -20.04
C LYS A 3 -1.99 20.83 -19.44
N GLN A 4 -2.04 19.78 -20.25
CA GLN A 4 -1.74 18.42 -19.80
C GLN A 4 -0.22 18.25 -19.75
N ILE A 5 0.35 18.35 -18.55
CA ILE A 5 1.78 18.14 -18.29
C ILE A 5 2.04 16.65 -18.07
N ASP A 6 3.08 16.10 -18.71
CA ASP A 6 3.61 14.77 -18.37
C ASP A 6 4.52 14.90 -17.15
N VAL A 7 3.96 14.76 -15.96
CA VAL A 7 4.70 14.92 -14.69
C VAL A 7 5.85 13.91 -14.54
N TYR A 8 5.76 12.74 -15.16
CA TYR A 8 6.81 11.73 -15.08
C TYR A 8 8.03 12.15 -15.89
N ARG A 9 7.81 12.67 -17.10
CA ARG A 9 8.89 13.20 -17.94
C ARG A 9 9.44 14.51 -17.39
N GLU A 10 8.57 15.46 -17.11
CA GLU A 10 8.96 16.84 -16.77
C GLU A 10 9.57 16.96 -15.37
N TRP A 11 9.11 16.17 -14.39
CA TRP A 11 9.62 16.26 -13.01
C TRP A 11 10.52 15.11 -12.63
N LEU A 12 10.19 13.87 -13.01
CA LEU A 12 11.00 12.71 -12.64
C LEU A 12 12.09 12.40 -13.69
N GLY A 13 12.04 13.02 -14.87
CA GLY A 13 12.97 12.75 -15.96
C GLY A 13 12.87 11.33 -16.50
N ILE A 14 11.69 10.70 -16.38
CA ILE A 14 11.42 9.34 -16.87
C ILE A 14 11.06 9.46 -18.34
N THR A 15 11.89 8.88 -19.22
CA THR A 15 11.73 8.99 -20.67
C THR A 15 10.90 7.86 -21.27
N GLU A 16 10.63 6.82 -20.48
CA GLU A 16 9.82 5.67 -20.83
C GLU A 16 8.40 6.15 -21.19
N THR A 17 7.94 5.71 -22.36
CA THR A 17 6.61 6.06 -22.90
C THR A 17 5.55 5.01 -22.59
N GLU A 18 5.96 3.76 -22.31
CA GLU A 18 5.02 2.71 -21.92
C GLU A 18 4.43 2.99 -20.54
N ARG A 19 3.11 2.91 -20.46
CA ARG A 19 2.31 3.17 -19.26
C ARG A 19 1.35 2.00 -19.04
N PRO A 20 1.08 1.61 -17.78
CA PRO A 20 1.56 2.23 -16.54
C PRO A 20 3.03 1.90 -16.22
N LEU A 21 3.71 2.82 -15.53
CA LEU A 21 5.05 2.56 -14.98
C LEU A 21 4.96 1.54 -13.84
N ASN A 22 5.93 0.64 -13.75
CA ASN A 22 6.07 -0.21 -12.58
C ASN A 22 6.71 0.57 -11.40
N TYR A 23 6.59 0.05 -10.18
CA TYR A 23 7.06 0.72 -8.96
C TYR A 23 8.58 0.92 -8.92
N TYR A 24 9.34 0.01 -9.54
CA TYR A 24 10.80 0.16 -9.66
C TYR A 24 11.17 1.32 -10.57
N GLN A 25 10.52 1.43 -11.74
CA GLN A 25 10.71 2.55 -12.67
C GLN A 25 10.28 3.87 -12.03
N LEU A 26 9.12 3.89 -11.35
CA LEU A 26 8.59 5.09 -10.70
C LEU A 26 9.53 5.60 -9.61
N LEU A 27 10.10 4.69 -8.80
CA LEU A 27 11.09 5.03 -7.78
C LEU A 27 12.53 5.13 -8.32
N LYS A 28 12.75 5.01 -9.64
CA LYS A 28 14.08 5.05 -10.28
C LYS A 28 15.08 4.06 -9.66
N LEU A 29 14.60 2.85 -9.38
CA LEU A 29 15.36 1.75 -8.79
C LEU A 29 15.68 0.69 -9.85
N LYS A 30 16.70 -0.13 -9.55
CA LYS A 30 16.91 -1.37 -10.28
C LYS A 30 15.72 -2.30 -10.06
N GLN A 31 15.29 -2.99 -11.12
CA GLN A 31 14.25 -4.02 -11.00
C GLN A 31 14.65 -5.08 -9.97
N PHE A 32 13.71 -5.44 -9.10
CA PHE A 32 13.93 -6.36 -7.98
C PHE A 32 14.97 -5.89 -6.95
N GLU A 33 15.13 -4.57 -6.75
CA GLU A 33 15.87 -4.07 -5.59
C GLU A 33 15.27 -4.65 -4.29
N ASP A 34 16.13 -5.22 -3.46
CA ASP A 34 15.77 -5.91 -2.21
C ASP A 34 16.19 -5.12 -0.97
N ASP A 35 17.03 -4.09 -1.12
CA ASP A 35 17.47 -3.26 -0.01
C ASP A 35 16.41 -2.19 0.32
N PRO A 36 15.68 -2.31 1.46
CA PRO A 36 14.65 -1.36 1.84
C PRO A 36 15.21 0.03 2.16
N GLU A 37 16.49 0.16 2.53
CA GLU A 37 17.10 1.48 2.75
C GLU A 37 17.25 2.25 1.45
N LYS A 38 17.67 1.58 0.36
CA LYS A 38 17.73 2.21 -0.96
C LYS A 38 16.35 2.59 -1.48
N ILE A 39 15.34 1.73 -1.25
CA ILE A 39 13.95 2.01 -1.64
C ILE A 39 13.46 3.28 -0.92
N ARG A 40 13.61 3.35 0.41
CA ARG A 40 13.24 4.52 1.21
C ARG A 40 14.03 5.77 0.82
N ALA A 41 15.33 5.65 0.59
CA ALA A 41 16.18 6.77 0.20
C ALA A 41 15.77 7.36 -1.16
N SER A 42 15.45 6.50 -2.14
CA SER A 42 14.97 6.95 -3.45
C SER A 42 13.60 7.63 -3.34
N TYR A 43 12.67 7.02 -2.59
CA TYR A 43 11.37 7.63 -2.28
C TYR A 43 11.54 9.02 -1.67
N ARG A 44 12.33 9.17 -0.59
CA ARG A 44 12.56 10.45 0.08
C ARG A 44 13.06 11.52 -0.89
N LYS A 45 14.01 11.17 -1.76
CA LYS A 45 14.57 12.09 -2.76
C LYS A 45 13.52 12.55 -3.76
N LEU A 46 12.74 11.62 -4.32
CA LEU A 46 11.71 11.92 -5.33
C LEU A 46 10.54 12.68 -4.70
N ASN A 47 10.07 12.23 -3.53
CA ASN A 47 9.01 12.86 -2.77
C ASN A 47 9.35 14.32 -2.41
N ALA A 48 10.57 14.58 -1.91
CA ALA A 48 11.04 15.94 -1.64
C ALA A 48 11.13 16.81 -2.90
N HIS A 49 11.45 16.22 -4.06
CA HIS A 49 11.46 16.95 -5.33
C HIS A 49 10.04 17.30 -5.78
N VAL A 50 9.12 16.32 -5.82
CA VAL A 50 7.74 16.51 -6.27
C VAL A 50 6.97 17.47 -5.35
N ARG A 51 7.28 17.48 -4.04
CA ARG A 51 6.69 18.43 -3.07
C ARG A 51 6.90 19.90 -3.45
N ARG A 52 7.94 20.24 -4.21
CA ARG A 52 8.18 21.62 -4.69
C ARG A 52 7.09 22.13 -5.64
N TYR A 53 6.35 21.22 -6.26
CA TYR A 53 5.27 21.53 -7.20
C TYR A 53 3.87 21.48 -6.56
N GLN A 54 3.78 21.26 -5.23
CA GLN A 54 2.50 21.23 -4.52
C GLN A 54 1.78 22.58 -4.56
N THR A 55 2.54 23.67 -4.49
CA THR A 55 2.01 25.03 -4.57
C THR A 55 2.10 25.53 -6.01
N GLY A 56 0.99 25.58 -6.74
CA GLY A 56 0.95 26.11 -8.10
C GLY A 56 -0.18 25.52 -8.95
N GLU A 57 -0.14 25.81 -10.25
CA GLU A 57 -1.13 25.35 -11.24
C GLU A 57 -1.26 23.81 -11.29
N PHE A 58 -0.17 23.08 -11.01
CA PHE A 58 -0.11 21.62 -11.07
C PHE A 58 -0.19 20.94 -9.69
N GLY A 59 -0.69 21.63 -8.68
CA GLY A 59 -0.85 21.08 -7.32
C GLY A 59 -1.59 19.73 -7.28
N PRO A 60 -2.74 19.57 -7.96
CA PRO A 60 -3.45 18.28 -8.01
C PRO A 60 -2.62 17.14 -8.59
N GLN A 61 -1.87 17.39 -9.66
CA GLN A 61 -1.00 16.40 -10.31
C GLN A 61 0.21 16.05 -9.42
N SER A 62 0.77 17.04 -8.72
CA SER A 62 1.80 16.81 -7.68
C SER A 62 1.27 15.89 -6.59
N GLN A 63 0.06 16.13 -6.08
CA GLN A 63 -0.53 15.28 -5.04
C GLN A 63 -0.77 13.84 -5.53
N GLN A 64 -1.26 13.67 -6.76
CA GLN A 64 -1.42 12.35 -7.37
C GLN A 64 -0.09 11.60 -7.45
N LEU A 65 0.97 12.25 -7.94
CA LEU A 65 2.29 11.65 -8.06
C LEU A 65 2.91 11.31 -6.69
N LEU A 66 2.73 12.16 -5.68
CA LEU A 66 3.17 11.87 -4.31
C LEU A 66 2.48 10.63 -3.74
N ASN A 67 1.18 10.48 -4.00
CA ASN A 67 0.43 9.29 -3.59
C ASN A 67 0.95 8.03 -4.31
N GLU A 68 1.25 8.11 -5.61
CA GLU A 68 1.83 6.99 -6.37
C GLU A 68 3.23 6.59 -5.85
N LEU A 69 4.09 7.58 -5.58
CA LEU A 69 5.43 7.35 -5.01
C LEU A 69 5.34 6.67 -3.64
N ALA A 70 4.39 7.10 -2.79
CA ALA A 70 4.19 6.51 -1.48
C ALA A 70 3.67 5.07 -1.59
N LYS A 71 2.70 4.78 -2.46
CA LYS A 71 2.20 3.42 -2.72
C LYS A 71 3.31 2.49 -3.21
N ALA A 72 4.15 2.96 -4.13
CA ALA A 72 5.30 2.20 -4.60
C ALA A 72 6.26 1.87 -3.45
N MET A 73 6.60 2.85 -2.61
CA MET A 73 7.50 2.64 -1.46
C MET A 73 6.89 1.65 -0.45
N LEU A 74 5.62 1.82 -0.11
CA LEU A 74 4.92 0.96 0.86
C LEU A 74 4.75 -0.47 0.34
N CYS A 75 4.50 -0.65 -0.95
CA CYS A 75 4.46 -1.99 -1.55
C CYS A 75 5.84 -2.65 -1.53
N LEU A 76 6.88 -1.95 -2.00
CA LEU A 76 8.23 -2.51 -2.14
C LEU A 76 8.95 -2.69 -0.79
N THR A 77 8.41 -2.20 0.32
CA THR A 77 8.95 -2.41 1.68
C THR A 77 8.06 -3.31 2.55
N ASP A 78 6.91 -3.76 2.04
CA ASP A 78 6.07 -4.80 2.65
C ASP A 78 6.52 -6.16 2.09
N ALA A 79 6.88 -7.10 2.97
CA ALA A 79 7.47 -8.37 2.55
C ALA A 79 6.52 -9.18 1.65
N GLN A 80 5.24 -9.26 2.04
CA GLN A 80 4.25 -10.03 1.30
C GLN A 80 3.89 -9.33 -0.01
N ARG A 81 3.61 -8.02 0.03
CA ARG A 81 3.22 -7.28 -1.18
C ARG A 81 4.35 -7.23 -2.19
N LYS A 82 5.59 -7.03 -1.75
CA LYS A 82 6.76 -7.06 -2.63
C LYS A 82 6.89 -8.43 -3.29
N SER A 83 6.74 -9.52 -2.54
CA SER A 83 6.80 -10.88 -3.10
C SER A 83 5.71 -11.12 -4.16
N ASP A 84 4.47 -10.70 -3.89
CA ASP A 84 3.36 -10.81 -4.84
C ASP A 84 3.57 -9.92 -6.07
N TYR A 85 4.05 -8.69 -5.86
CA TYR A 85 4.35 -7.73 -6.91
C TYR A 85 5.51 -8.19 -7.81
N ASP A 86 6.61 -8.63 -7.22
CA ASP A 86 7.77 -9.15 -7.93
C ASP A 86 7.41 -10.38 -8.76
N ALA A 87 6.57 -11.27 -8.22
CA ALA A 87 6.06 -12.41 -8.96
C ALA A 87 5.22 -11.98 -10.17
N SER A 88 4.40 -10.93 -10.04
CA SER A 88 3.63 -10.37 -11.17
C SER A 88 4.53 -9.81 -12.29
N LEU A 89 5.75 -9.40 -11.96
CA LEU A 89 6.78 -8.94 -12.89
C LEU A 89 7.72 -10.06 -13.37
N GLY A 90 7.42 -11.33 -13.04
CA GLY A 90 8.17 -12.49 -13.50
C GLY A 90 9.34 -12.91 -12.61
N ARG A 91 9.48 -12.37 -11.39
CA ARG A 91 10.46 -12.88 -10.42
C ARG A 91 10.04 -14.27 -9.96
N VAL A 92 10.93 -15.24 -10.08
CA VAL A 92 10.73 -16.57 -9.50
C VAL A 92 10.69 -16.43 -7.98
N ARG A 93 9.61 -16.90 -7.35
CA ARG A 93 9.53 -16.99 -5.88
C ARG A 93 10.57 -17.98 -5.41
N VAL A 94 11.58 -17.49 -4.71
CA VAL A 94 12.48 -18.31 -3.92
C VAL A 94 11.79 -18.54 -2.58
N GLU A 95 11.89 -19.75 -2.00
CA GLU A 95 11.37 -20.00 -0.66
C GLU A 95 11.90 -18.93 0.31
N GLU A 96 10.99 -18.34 1.10
CA GLU A 96 11.36 -17.29 2.05
C GLU A 96 12.35 -17.87 3.07
N GLY A 97 13.63 -17.49 2.93
CA GLY A 97 14.60 -17.69 3.99
C GLY A 97 14.10 -17.04 5.28
N LYS A 98 14.48 -17.61 6.44
CA LYS A 98 14.08 -17.07 7.74
C LYS A 98 14.42 -15.57 7.80
N ARG A 99 13.40 -14.73 7.97
CA ARG A 99 13.57 -13.27 8.06
C ARG A 99 14.58 -12.93 9.15
N PRO A 100 15.49 -11.96 8.92
CA PRO A 100 16.42 -11.56 9.94
C PRO A 100 15.66 -11.00 11.14
N THR A 101 16.09 -11.41 12.33
CA THR A 101 15.53 -10.87 13.57
C THR A 101 15.86 -9.39 13.70
N PHE A 102 15.06 -8.67 14.49
CA PHE A 102 15.27 -7.25 14.76
C PHE A 102 16.72 -6.95 15.21
N GLU A 103 17.27 -7.75 16.11
CA GLU A 103 18.65 -7.60 16.59
C GLU A 103 19.69 -7.85 15.50
N GLN A 104 19.48 -8.85 14.63
CA GLN A 104 20.37 -9.13 13.50
C GLN A 104 20.41 -7.98 12.51
N ILE A 105 19.27 -7.32 12.26
CA ILE A 105 19.20 -6.14 11.39
C ILE A 105 20.00 -4.98 12.00
N LEU A 106 19.86 -4.74 13.31
CA LEU A 106 20.59 -3.68 14.01
C LEU A 106 22.11 -3.90 13.96
N LEU A 107 22.56 -5.15 14.16
CA LEU A 107 23.98 -5.51 14.12
C LEU A 107 24.54 -5.46 12.69
N SER A 108 23.81 -6.00 11.70
CA SER A 108 24.28 -6.05 10.30
C SER A 108 24.45 -4.64 9.72
N ARG A 109 23.60 -3.70 10.12
CA ARG A 109 23.67 -2.28 9.75
C ARG A 109 24.63 -1.48 10.61
N LYS A 110 25.34 -2.12 11.55
CA LYS A 110 26.27 -1.47 12.49
C LYS A 110 25.62 -0.35 13.30
N MET A 111 24.31 -0.44 13.53
CA MET A 111 23.57 0.51 14.37
C MET A 111 23.84 0.26 15.86
N LEU A 112 24.18 -0.98 16.20
CA LEU A 112 24.66 -1.39 17.51
C LEU A 112 25.87 -2.32 17.36
N THR A 113 26.75 -2.29 18.36
CA THR A 113 27.74 -3.35 18.59
C THR A 113 27.13 -4.47 19.44
N PRO A 114 27.69 -5.70 19.42
CA PRO A 114 27.24 -6.78 20.31
C PRO A 114 27.25 -6.38 21.79
N GLU A 115 28.23 -5.59 22.22
CA GLU A 115 28.34 -5.10 23.60
C GLU A 115 27.23 -4.10 23.93
N GLN A 116 26.90 -3.20 23.00
CA GLN A 116 25.78 -2.27 23.15
C GLN A 116 24.45 -3.02 23.22
N LEU A 117 24.24 -4.02 22.36
CA LEU A 117 23.04 -4.83 22.36
C LEU A 117 22.83 -5.55 23.69
N ASN A 118 23.90 -6.13 24.26
CA ASN A 118 23.83 -6.79 25.56
C ASN A 118 23.48 -5.81 26.69
N ARG A 119 24.00 -4.58 26.66
CA ARG A 119 23.63 -3.54 27.64
C ARG A 119 22.16 -3.14 27.54
N VAL A 120 21.65 -2.99 26.31
CA VAL A 120 20.24 -2.67 26.05
C VAL A 120 19.34 -3.80 26.54
N ARG A 121 19.72 -5.06 26.29
CA ARG A 121 18.96 -6.23 26.76
C ARG A 121 18.89 -6.28 28.29
N ALA A 122 20.03 -6.13 28.97
CA ALA A 122 20.05 -6.11 30.43
C ALA A 122 19.15 -5.00 31.02
N PHE A 123 19.10 -3.83 30.37
CA PHE A 123 18.18 -2.76 30.76
C PHE A 123 16.71 -3.10 30.48
N ALA A 124 16.41 -3.65 29.29
CA ALA A 124 15.07 -4.09 28.92
C ALA A 124 14.49 -5.10 29.93
N ASP A 125 15.30 -6.10 30.30
CA ASP A 125 14.93 -7.13 31.27
C ASP A 125 14.73 -6.55 32.68
N ALA A 126 15.61 -5.63 33.11
CA ALA A 126 15.51 -5.00 34.43
C ALA A 126 14.26 -4.11 34.58
N VAL A 127 13.82 -3.46 33.50
CA VAL A 127 12.64 -2.57 33.50
C VAL A 127 11.35 -3.30 33.11
N GLY A 128 11.45 -4.47 32.47
CA GLY A 128 10.31 -5.23 31.96
C GLY A 128 9.72 -4.65 30.68
N LEU A 129 10.57 -4.08 29.81
CA LEU A 129 10.17 -3.48 28.53
C LEU A 129 10.69 -4.34 27.36
N PRO A 130 10.00 -4.33 26.20
CA PRO A 130 10.56 -4.95 25.01
C PRO A 130 11.81 -4.19 24.56
N ILE A 131 12.77 -4.90 23.98
CA ILE A 131 14.07 -4.35 23.57
C ILE A 131 13.95 -3.12 22.65
N ARG A 132 12.94 -3.11 21.78
CA ARG A 132 12.60 -1.98 20.91
C ARG A 132 12.32 -0.71 21.74
N ASP A 133 11.49 -0.81 22.77
CA ASP A 133 11.09 0.35 23.58
C ASP A 133 12.24 0.80 24.48
N ALA A 134 13.05 -0.14 24.96
CA ALA A 134 14.31 0.17 25.64
C ALA A 134 15.27 0.98 24.75
N LEU A 135 15.42 0.63 23.46
CA LEU A 135 16.22 1.40 22.50
C LEU A 135 15.68 2.81 22.27
N LEU A 136 14.35 2.93 22.11
CA LEU A 136 13.69 4.22 21.97
C LEU A 136 13.91 5.11 23.21
N GLN A 137 13.86 4.52 24.41
CA GLN A 137 14.05 5.24 25.67
C GLN A 137 15.50 5.66 25.90
N GLN A 138 16.47 4.79 25.60
CA GLN A 138 17.90 5.10 25.76
C GLN A 138 18.42 6.11 24.72
N LYS A 139 17.70 6.33 23.61
CA LYS A 139 18.06 7.27 22.52
C LYS A 139 19.46 7.07 21.94
N SER A 140 20.04 5.88 22.12
CA SER A 140 21.37 5.54 21.58
C SER A 140 21.33 5.33 20.06
N VAL A 141 20.16 5.01 19.53
CA VAL A 141 19.85 4.87 18.10
C VAL A 141 18.64 5.76 17.83
N SER A 142 18.56 6.37 16.64
CA SER A 142 17.41 7.21 16.28
C SER A 142 16.11 6.39 16.27
N ALA A 143 15.02 7.01 16.72
CA ALA A 143 13.71 6.35 16.76
C ALA A 143 13.26 5.87 15.37
N GLU A 144 13.56 6.65 14.33
CA GLU A 144 13.31 6.28 12.95
C GLU A 144 14.03 4.98 12.58
N ALA A 145 15.33 4.89 12.84
CA ALA A 145 16.11 3.72 12.44
C ALA A 145 15.71 2.47 13.24
N VAL A 146 15.39 2.63 14.54
CA VAL A 146 14.82 1.57 15.38
C VAL A 146 13.51 1.04 14.78
N MET A 147 12.57 1.93 14.45
CA MET A 147 11.27 1.53 13.92
C MET A 147 11.38 0.95 12.50
N GLN A 148 12.30 1.45 11.68
CA GLN A 148 12.58 0.90 10.35
C GLN A 148 13.12 -0.53 10.41
N ALA A 149 14.08 -0.80 11.32
CA ALA A 149 14.61 -2.14 11.52
C ALA A 149 13.54 -3.09 12.11
N TYR A 150 12.71 -2.57 13.01
CA TYR A 150 11.59 -3.35 13.57
C TYR A 150 10.58 -3.74 12.49
N ALA A 151 10.17 -2.78 11.66
CA ALA A 151 9.24 -3.00 10.56
C ALA A 151 9.71 -4.09 9.60
N GLU A 152 10.98 -4.07 9.23
CA GLU A 152 11.61 -5.09 8.38
C GLU A 152 11.65 -6.48 9.02
N SER A 153 11.95 -6.55 10.33
CA SER A 153 11.95 -7.84 11.03
C SER A 153 10.58 -8.50 11.08
N VAL A 154 9.51 -7.69 11.11
CA VAL A 154 8.12 -8.15 11.07
C VAL A 154 7.67 -8.41 9.62
N GLY A 155 8.25 -7.69 8.66
CA GLY A 155 7.87 -7.73 7.25
C GLY A 155 6.75 -6.77 6.88
N LEU A 156 6.50 -5.74 7.70
CA LEU A 156 5.54 -4.67 7.42
C LEU A 156 6.28 -3.40 6.99
N PRO A 157 5.65 -2.53 6.20
CA PRO A 157 6.29 -1.30 5.76
C PRO A 157 6.40 -0.29 6.90
N TYR A 158 7.36 0.63 6.78
CA TYR A 158 7.52 1.79 7.66
C TYR A 158 7.21 3.07 6.88
N VAL A 159 6.48 3.99 7.51
CA VAL A 159 6.14 5.30 6.95
C VAL A 159 6.59 6.42 7.88
N ASP A 160 7.21 7.44 7.29
CA ASP A 160 7.36 8.74 7.93
C ASP A 160 6.14 9.61 7.58
N LEU A 161 5.36 9.95 8.60
CA LEU A 161 4.14 10.74 8.47
C LEU A 161 4.40 12.20 8.08
N ALA A 162 5.58 12.75 8.38
CA ALA A 162 5.97 14.09 7.96
C ALA A 162 6.31 14.13 6.46
N GLU A 163 6.97 13.07 5.96
CA GLU A 163 7.34 12.93 4.54
C GLU A 163 6.17 12.50 3.66
N THR A 164 5.31 11.60 4.12
CA THR A 164 4.21 11.06 3.31
C THR A 164 2.98 11.96 3.37
N GLY A 165 2.71 12.54 4.55
CA GLY A 165 1.44 13.21 4.81
C GLY A 165 0.30 12.22 5.04
N ILE A 166 -0.88 12.77 5.34
CA ILE A 166 -2.12 12.01 5.60
C ILE A 166 -3.19 12.57 4.67
N ASP A 167 -4.00 11.69 4.09
CA ASP A 167 -5.22 12.11 3.41
C ASP A 167 -6.26 12.58 4.45
N GLU A 168 -6.47 13.89 4.51
CA GLU A 168 -7.38 14.55 5.45
C GLU A 168 -8.83 14.06 5.31
N THR A 169 -9.22 13.56 4.14
CA THR A 169 -10.58 13.02 3.95
C THR A 169 -10.80 11.73 4.73
N LEU A 170 -9.73 11.01 5.09
CA LEU A 170 -9.78 9.77 5.86
C LEU A 170 -9.81 10.02 7.37
N VAL A 171 -9.32 11.18 7.83
CA VAL A 171 -9.27 11.55 9.25
C VAL A 171 -10.66 11.50 9.90
N LEU A 172 -11.69 11.90 9.16
CA LEU A 172 -13.07 11.88 9.66
C LEU A 172 -13.64 10.46 9.87
N GLN A 173 -13.02 9.44 9.26
CA GLN A 173 -13.51 8.06 9.37
C GLN A 173 -13.14 7.43 10.71
N ILE A 174 -12.08 7.91 11.35
CA ILE A 174 -11.58 7.40 12.63
C ILE A 174 -11.89 8.45 13.72
N PRO A 175 -12.57 8.10 14.83
CA PRO A 175 -12.81 9.06 15.91
C PRO A 175 -11.52 9.45 16.63
N THR A 176 -11.44 10.68 17.12
CA THR A 176 -10.30 11.16 17.93
C THR A 176 -9.99 10.27 19.13
N ALA A 177 -11.03 9.73 19.79
CA ALA A 177 -10.84 8.82 20.92
C ALA A 177 -10.13 7.53 20.50
N VAL A 178 -10.47 6.97 19.34
CA VAL A 178 -9.81 5.76 18.81
C VAL A 178 -8.37 6.10 18.40
N ALA A 179 -8.17 7.19 17.66
CA ALA A 179 -6.84 7.62 17.24
C ALA A 179 -5.88 7.84 18.41
N ARG A 180 -6.36 8.46 19.51
CA ARG A 180 -5.57 8.69 20.72
C ARG A 180 -5.33 7.43 21.54
N ASN A 181 -6.38 6.65 21.81
CA ASN A 181 -6.27 5.47 22.68
C ASN A 181 -5.41 4.36 22.07
N PHE A 182 -5.43 4.23 20.74
CA PHE A 182 -4.69 3.19 20.03
C PHE A 182 -3.45 3.72 19.28
N SER A 183 -3.13 5.01 19.45
CA SER A 183 -2.02 5.69 18.78
C SER A 183 -1.96 5.33 17.29
N CYS A 184 -3.05 5.61 16.57
CA CYS A 184 -3.19 5.21 15.17
C CYS A 184 -3.80 6.34 14.33
N VAL A 185 -3.32 6.49 13.09
CA VAL A 185 -3.85 7.49 12.15
C VAL A 185 -3.98 6.90 10.75
N PRO A 186 -5.04 7.27 9.99
CA PRO A 186 -5.17 6.83 8.61
C PRO A 186 -4.10 7.55 7.76
N VAL A 187 -3.52 6.85 6.79
CA VAL A 187 -2.50 7.43 5.89
C VAL A 187 -3.10 7.66 4.52
N MET A 188 -3.53 6.58 3.86
CA MET A 188 -4.10 6.61 2.51
C MET A 188 -4.88 5.32 2.22
N VAL A 189 -5.63 5.31 1.12
CA VAL A 189 -6.24 4.10 0.57
C VAL A 189 -5.39 3.56 -0.58
N ASP A 190 -5.03 2.28 -0.49
CA ASP A 190 -4.21 1.57 -1.46
C ASP A 190 -4.78 0.19 -1.76
N ASP A 191 -4.97 -0.15 -3.04
CA ASP A 191 -5.62 -1.39 -3.50
C ASP A 191 -6.97 -1.71 -2.79
N GLY A 192 -7.75 -0.67 -2.49
CA GLY A 192 -9.02 -0.80 -1.76
C GLY A 192 -8.87 -1.14 -0.28
N GLN A 193 -7.67 -0.98 0.30
CA GLN A 193 -7.38 -1.15 1.72
C GLN A 193 -6.99 0.20 2.35
N LEU A 194 -7.46 0.46 3.57
CA LEU A 194 -7.04 1.63 4.35
C LEU A 194 -5.72 1.31 5.05
N LEU A 195 -4.67 2.08 4.74
CA LEU A 195 -3.41 2.01 5.46
C LEU A 195 -3.49 2.84 6.73
N ILE A 196 -3.19 2.23 7.87
CA ILE A 196 -3.17 2.90 9.18
C ILE A 196 -1.75 2.86 9.73
N ALA A 197 -1.22 4.04 10.04
CA ALA A 197 0.06 4.17 10.69
C ALA A 197 -0.08 4.06 12.21
N SER A 198 0.72 3.19 12.82
CA SER A 198 0.85 3.05 14.26
C SER A 198 2.27 2.61 14.65
N PRO A 199 2.82 3.01 15.81
CA PRO A 199 4.11 2.52 16.28
C PRO A 199 4.05 1.06 16.75
N ASN A 200 2.86 0.54 17.02
CA ASN A 200 2.63 -0.84 17.45
C ASN A 200 1.75 -1.57 16.44
N PRO A 201 1.88 -2.90 16.29
CA PRO A 201 0.91 -3.67 15.55
C PRO A 201 -0.48 -3.46 16.17
N LEU A 202 -1.48 -3.20 15.33
CA LEU A 202 -2.86 -3.16 15.80
C LEU A 202 -3.28 -4.58 16.21
N ASN A 203 -4.05 -4.69 17.29
CA ASN A 203 -4.64 -5.96 17.66
C ASN A 203 -5.70 -6.37 16.62
N PRO A 204 -5.85 -7.68 16.31
CA PRO A 204 -6.81 -8.14 15.30
C PRO A 204 -8.24 -7.65 15.52
N ASP A 205 -8.69 -7.57 16.78
CA ASP A 205 -10.03 -7.06 17.10
C ASP A 205 -10.23 -5.59 16.71
N MET A 206 -9.17 -4.77 16.83
CA MET A 206 -9.21 -3.38 16.41
C MET A 206 -9.14 -3.24 14.89
N GLU A 207 -8.29 -4.03 14.22
CA GLU A 207 -8.26 -4.06 12.76
C GLU A 207 -9.64 -4.41 12.21
N GLU A 208 -10.31 -5.39 12.81
CA GLU A 208 -11.68 -5.78 12.47
C GLU A 208 -12.70 -4.68 12.76
N HIS A 209 -12.61 -4.03 13.92
CA HIS A 209 -13.48 -2.90 14.27
C HIS A 209 -13.34 -1.74 13.28
N LEU A 210 -12.10 -1.39 12.93
CA LEU A 210 -11.81 -0.34 11.95
C LEU A 210 -12.27 -0.75 10.55
N ARG A 211 -12.09 -2.02 10.16
CA ARG A 211 -12.61 -2.57 8.90
C ARG A 211 -14.12 -2.41 8.79
N HIS A 212 -14.87 -2.78 9.83
CA HIS A 212 -16.33 -2.63 9.86
C HIS A 212 -16.78 -1.19 9.78
N ARG A 213 -16.05 -0.29 10.45
CA ARG A 213 -16.37 1.14 10.47
C ARG A 213 -16.11 1.83 9.14
N VAL A 214 -14.95 1.56 8.54
CA VAL A 214 -14.47 2.19 7.30
C VAL A 214 -15.11 1.52 6.07
N GLY A 215 -15.54 0.26 6.19
CA GLY A 215 -16.16 -0.50 5.10
C GLY A 215 -15.15 -1.10 4.12
N MET A 216 -13.86 -1.13 4.45
CA MET A 216 -12.80 -1.73 3.64
C MET A 216 -11.72 -2.35 4.53
N PRO A 217 -10.94 -3.34 4.03
CA PRO A 217 -9.85 -3.94 4.79
C PRO A 217 -8.86 -2.88 5.30
N VAL A 218 -8.37 -3.09 6.52
CA VAL A 218 -7.37 -2.22 7.13
C VAL A 218 -6.04 -2.94 7.14
N ARG A 219 -4.96 -2.20 6.87
CA ARG A 219 -3.59 -2.72 6.97
C ARG A 219 -2.75 -1.78 7.82
N SER A 220 -2.03 -2.37 8.75
CA SER A 220 -1.11 -1.67 9.64
C SER A 220 0.22 -1.35 8.94
N VAL A 221 0.73 -0.14 9.16
CA VAL A 221 2.04 0.35 8.72
C VAL A 221 2.75 0.94 9.93
N PHE A 222 4.05 0.69 10.08
CA PHE A 222 4.80 1.21 11.22
C PHE A 222 5.16 2.68 11.07
N CYS A 223 5.14 3.42 12.16
CA CYS A 223 5.68 4.79 12.25
C CYS A 223 6.36 5.02 13.60
N THR A 224 6.96 6.20 13.81
CA THR A 224 7.51 6.54 15.13
C THR A 224 6.41 6.99 16.10
N PRO A 225 6.56 6.72 17.42
CA PRO A 225 5.63 7.24 18.42
C PRO A 225 5.48 8.76 18.38
N ALA A 226 6.58 9.48 18.18
CA ALA A 226 6.56 10.93 18.01
C ALA A 226 5.79 11.36 16.76
N GLY A 227 5.98 10.64 15.64
CA GLY A 227 5.29 10.93 14.38
C GLY A 227 3.78 10.76 14.48
N VAL A 228 3.29 9.67 15.09
CA VAL A 228 1.85 9.46 15.24
C VAL A 228 1.22 10.49 16.19
N ASN A 229 1.89 10.82 17.29
CA ASN A 229 1.37 11.81 18.24
C ASN A 229 1.32 13.20 17.60
N ALA A 230 2.36 13.60 16.88
CA ALA A 230 2.37 14.85 16.13
C ALA A 230 1.27 14.90 15.05
N ALA A 231 1.00 13.78 14.38
CA ALA A 231 -0.11 13.68 13.43
C ALA A 231 -1.47 13.79 14.12
N ILE A 232 -1.66 13.14 15.27
CA ILE A 232 -2.89 13.25 16.07
C ILE A 232 -3.12 14.69 16.48
N ASP A 233 -2.11 15.36 17.03
CA ASP A 233 -2.22 16.75 17.48
C ASP A 233 -2.53 17.71 16.34
N LYS A 234 -1.92 17.48 15.16
CA LYS A 234 -2.16 18.30 13.97
C LYS A 234 -3.56 18.10 13.39
N TYR A 235 -3.95 16.86 13.10
CA TYR A 235 -5.13 16.55 12.28
C TYR A 235 -6.41 16.29 13.09
N TYR A 236 -6.30 15.97 14.37
CA TYR A 236 -7.47 15.77 15.26
C TYR A 236 -7.70 16.94 16.21
N SER A 237 -7.06 18.09 15.95
CA SER A 237 -7.44 19.37 16.55
C SER A 237 -8.86 19.76 16.13
N ARG A 238 -9.55 20.56 16.95
CA ARG A 238 -10.95 20.93 16.70
C ARG A 238 -11.09 21.69 15.38
N GLU A 239 -10.11 22.53 15.06
CA GLU A 239 -10.01 23.32 13.85
C GLU A 239 -9.77 22.43 12.63
N ALA A 240 -8.86 21.46 12.72
CA ALA A 240 -8.58 20.52 11.63
C ALA A 240 -9.77 19.62 11.31
N LEU A 241 -10.51 19.14 12.33
CA LEU A 241 -11.71 18.34 12.11
C LEU A 241 -12.82 19.13 11.42
N GLN A 242 -12.95 20.43 11.71
CA GLN A 242 -13.89 21.31 11.01
C GLN A 242 -13.46 21.56 9.55
N ALA A 243 -12.18 21.81 9.31
CA ALA A 243 -11.63 21.98 7.96
C ALA A 243 -11.81 20.72 7.11
N ALA A 244 -11.47 19.54 7.66
CA ALA A 244 -11.66 18.25 7.00
C ALA A 244 -13.15 18.00 6.68
N ALA A 245 -14.06 18.30 7.61
CA ALA A 245 -15.51 18.17 7.39
C ALA A 245 -16.02 19.10 6.28
N ALA A 246 -15.49 20.32 6.18
CA ALA A 246 -15.81 21.25 5.10
C ALA A 246 -15.29 20.76 3.73
N ALA A 247 -14.04 20.29 3.69
CA ALA A 247 -13.43 19.73 2.48
C ALA A 247 -14.15 18.48 1.98
N ALA A 248 -14.55 17.58 2.89
CA ALA A 248 -15.32 16.38 2.55
C ALA A 248 -16.70 16.72 1.94
N LYS A 249 -17.39 17.73 2.48
CA LYS A 249 -18.66 18.22 1.92
C LYS A 249 -18.47 18.80 0.51
N GLN A 250 -17.39 19.55 0.28
CA GLN A 250 -17.07 20.09 -1.04
C GLN A 250 -16.75 18.97 -2.04
N ALA A 251 -15.90 18.00 -1.66
CA ALA A 251 -15.56 16.86 -2.52
C ALA A 251 -16.79 16.00 -2.90
N ALA A 252 -17.73 15.82 -1.97
CA ALA A 252 -18.98 15.14 -2.24
C ALA A 252 -19.89 15.91 -3.22
N ALA A 253 -19.95 17.24 -3.11
CA ALA A 253 -20.69 18.08 -4.05
C ALA A 253 -20.10 18.05 -5.47
N THR A 254 -18.77 18.04 -5.60
CA THR A 254 -18.10 17.94 -6.91
C THR A 254 -18.34 16.58 -7.57
N LYS A 255 -18.30 15.48 -6.81
CA LYS A 255 -18.62 14.13 -7.31
C LYS A 255 -20.10 14.00 -7.73
N ALA A 256 -21.02 14.64 -7.01
CA ALA A 256 -22.44 14.66 -7.38
C ALA A 256 -22.72 15.49 -8.64
N SER A 257 -21.98 16.58 -8.88
CA SER A 257 -22.12 17.40 -10.09
C SER A 257 -21.54 16.72 -11.34
N ALA A 258 -20.53 15.85 -11.19
CA ALA A 258 -19.96 15.07 -12.29
C ALA A 258 -20.80 13.83 -12.67
N ALA A 259 -21.80 13.47 -11.86
CA ALA A 259 -22.67 12.31 -12.05
C ALA A 259 -24.06 12.65 -12.62
N ARG A 260 -24.27 13.86 -13.17
CA ARG A 260 -25.54 14.19 -13.85
C ARG A 260 -25.62 13.42 -15.19
N PRO A 261 -26.62 12.54 -15.39
CA PRO A 261 -26.79 11.85 -16.66
C PRO A 261 -27.18 12.85 -17.74
N GLU A 262 -26.48 12.80 -18.86
CA GLU A 262 -26.91 13.42 -20.12
C GLU A 262 -28.33 12.93 -20.47
N PRO A 263 -29.31 13.81 -20.73
CA PRO A 263 -30.67 13.37 -20.99
C PRO A 263 -30.74 12.64 -22.34
N ALA A 264 -31.18 11.38 -22.25
CA ALA A 264 -31.42 10.49 -23.38
C ALA A 264 -32.31 11.16 -24.46
N ARG A 265 -31.76 11.32 -25.67
CA ARG A 265 -32.56 11.61 -26.87
C ARG A 265 -33.29 10.33 -27.30
N LYS A 266 -34.62 10.41 -27.39
CA LYS A 266 -35.50 9.34 -27.91
C LYS A 266 -35.22 9.05 -29.40
N PRO A 267 -35.46 7.80 -29.86
CA PRO A 267 -35.15 7.35 -31.22
C PRO A 267 -36.28 7.64 -32.21
N ALA A 268 -35.92 7.95 -33.46
CA ALA A 268 -36.82 7.95 -34.62
C ALA A 268 -36.35 6.92 -35.64
N ALA A 269 -37.30 6.15 -36.17
CA ALA A 269 -37.11 4.96 -37.00
C ALA A 269 -37.32 5.20 -38.51
N LYS A 270 -36.92 4.18 -39.30
CA LYS A 270 -37.15 3.86 -40.75
C LYS A 270 -35.94 4.23 -41.66
N ALA A 271 -35.41 3.40 -42.58
CA ALA A 271 -35.82 2.12 -43.18
C ALA A 271 -34.59 1.34 -43.77
N GLN A 272 -34.73 0.02 -43.96
CA GLN A 272 -33.85 -0.97 -44.64
C GLN A 272 -34.06 -1.00 -46.19
N PRO A 273 -33.48 -1.92 -47.03
CA PRO A 273 -32.30 -2.83 -46.94
C PRO A 273 -31.42 -2.90 -48.24
N GLN A 274 -30.22 -3.51 -48.20
CA GLN A 274 -29.67 -4.35 -49.29
C GLN A 274 -28.45 -5.19 -48.84
N ALA A 275 -28.36 -6.44 -49.32
CA ALA A 275 -27.32 -7.47 -49.10
C ALA A 275 -27.06 -8.18 -50.47
N PRO A 276 -26.13 -9.16 -50.67
CA PRO A 276 -25.13 -9.78 -49.76
C PRO A 276 -23.71 -10.13 -50.37
N ALA A 277 -22.81 -10.62 -49.48
CA ALA A 277 -21.79 -11.71 -49.61
C ALA A 277 -20.41 -11.50 -50.31
N PRO A 278 -19.36 -12.34 -50.04
CA PRO A 278 -19.02 -13.19 -48.86
C PRO A 278 -17.50 -13.16 -48.41
N SER A 279 -17.19 -13.92 -47.33
CA SER A 279 -15.88 -14.45 -46.84
C SER A 279 -14.88 -13.44 -46.24
N GLU A 280 -14.22 -13.65 -45.08
CA GLU A 280 -13.65 -14.89 -44.51
C GLU A 280 -13.78 -14.98 -42.96
N GLU A 281 -13.59 -16.20 -42.47
CA GLU A 281 -13.76 -16.69 -41.11
C GLU A 281 -12.58 -16.40 -40.15
N ARG A 282 -12.96 -15.97 -38.93
CA ARG A 282 -12.43 -16.35 -37.58
C ARG A 282 -11.02 -15.88 -37.12
N PRO A 283 -10.78 -15.81 -35.78
CA PRO A 283 -11.71 -15.53 -34.68
C PRO A 283 -11.19 -14.55 -33.58
N ALA A 284 -12.18 -13.96 -32.87
CA ALA A 284 -12.36 -13.84 -31.41
C ALA A 284 -11.15 -13.84 -30.46
N ALA A 285 -11.15 -13.23 -29.28
CA ALA A 285 -11.99 -12.26 -28.59
C ALA A 285 -11.24 -12.01 -27.27
N ALA A 286 -11.25 -10.77 -26.80
CA ALA A 286 -10.77 -10.43 -25.48
C ALA A 286 -11.63 -11.11 -24.40
N ALA A 287 -11.02 -11.91 -23.54
CA ALA A 287 -11.67 -12.57 -22.42
C ALA A 287 -11.59 -11.71 -21.16
N SER A 288 -12.77 -11.34 -20.64
CA SER A 288 -13.00 -10.84 -19.29
C SER A 288 -12.61 -11.87 -18.20
N PRO A 289 -12.13 -11.46 -17.02
CA PRO A 289 -11.57 -12.36 -15.99
C PRO A 289 -12.58 -13.19 -15.16
N GLU A 290 -13.80 -13.41 -15.64
CA GLU A 290 -14.84 -14.18 -14.92
C GLU A 290 -14.83 -15.69 -15.26
N GLY A 291 -14.11 -16.12 -16.30
CA GLY A 291 -14.03 -17.54 -16.72
C GLY A 291 -13.03 -18.39 -15.94
N PHE A 292 -12.08 -17.78 -15.23
CA PHE A 292 -10.95 -18.51 -14.62
C PHE A 292 -11.37 -19.34 -13.39
N LYS A 293 -12.38 -18.88 -12.63
CA LYS A 293 -12.81 -19.57 -11.41
C LYS A 293 -13.62 -20.85 -11.69
N ARG A 294 -14.40 -20.89 -12.79
CA ARG A 294 -15.20 -22.08 -13.14
C ARG A 294 -14.34 -23.21 -13.71
N THR A 295 -13.35 -22.90 -14.54
CA THR A 295 -12.48 -23.93 -15.14
C THR A 295 -11.58 -24.57 -14.08
N LEU A 296 -11.03 -23.78 -13.14
CA LEU A 296 -10.28 -24.32 -12.00
C LEU A 296 -11.14 -25.21 -11.10
N MET A 297 -12.40 -24.85 -10.87
CA MET A 297 -13.32 -25.66 -10.05
C MET A 297 -13.65 -27.01 -10.70
N VAL A 298 -13.86 -27.06 -12.03
CA VAL A 298 -14.14 -28.31 -12.75
C VAL A 298 -12.90 -29.22 -12.79
N VAL A 299 -11.70 -28.67 -13.02
CA VAL A 299 -10.45 -29.43 -12.98
C VAL A 299 -10.21 -30.01 -11.58
N TRP A 300 -10.52 -29.26 -10.53
CA TRP A 300 -10.38 -29.72 -9.15
C TRP A 300 -11.37 -30.86 -8.81
N ILE A 301 -12.61 -30.78 -9.31
CA ILE A 301 -13.62 -31.84 -9.12
C ILE A 301 -13.21 -33.14 -9.84
N VAL A 302 -12.70 -33.04 -11.08
CA VAL A 302 -12.24 -34.21 -11.84
C VAL A 302 -11.01 -34.84 -11.17
N PHE A 303 -10.09 -34.02 -10.64
CA PHE A 303 -8.92 -34.50 -9.93
C PHE A 303 -9.31 -35.22 -8.63
N MET A 304 -10.26 -34.67 -7.87
CA MET A 304 -10.81 -35.32 -6.67
C MET A 304 -11.50 -36.65 -6.99
N ALA A 305 -12.29 -36.71 -8.07
CA ALA A 305 -12.95 -37.94 -8.50
C ALA A 305 -11.95 -39.04 -8.90
N LEU A 306 -10.88 -38.68 -9.62
CA LEU A 306 -9.80 -39.62 -9.99
C LEU A 306 -9.00 -40.09 -8.77
N MET A 307 -8.79 -39.21 -7.78
CA MET A 307 -8.10 -39.58 -6.55
C MET A 307 -8.92 -40.58 -5.71
N ILE A 308 -10.24 -40.39 -5.64
CA ILE A 308 -11.14 -41.31 -4.94
C ILE A 308 -11.19 -42.67 -5.65
N LEU A 309 -11.27 -42.69 -6.99
CA LEU A 309 -11.19 -43.91 -7.78
C LEU A 309 -9.86 -44.65 -7.61
N PHE A 310 -8.75 -43.91 -7.51
CA PHE A 310 -7.43 -44.49 -7.27
C PHE A 310 -7.29 -45.10 -5.87
N ILE A 311 -7.85 -44.45 -4.84
CA ILE A 311 -7.90 -44.99 -3.48
C ILE A 311 -8.77 -46.26 -3.44
N ALA A 312 -9.95 -46.22 -4.07
CA ALA A 312 -10.85 -47.38 -4.12
C ALA A 312 -10.20 -48.57 -4.85
N TYR A 313 -9.49 -48.32 -5.96
CA TYR A 313 -8.76 -49.36 -6.68
C TYR A 313 -7.63 -49.97 -5.83
N LYS A 314 -6.87 -49.15 -5.10
CA LYS A 314 -5.83 -49.64 -4.19
C LYS A 314 -6.37 -50.44 -3.00
N MET A 315 -7.57 -50.13 -2.52
CA MET A 315 -8.21 -50.90 -1.45
C MET A 315 -8.80 -52.23 -1.91
N PHE A 316 -9.10 -52.40 -3.20
CA PHE A 316 -9.66 -53.64 -3.74
C PHE A 316 -8.59 -54.61 -4.27
N THR A 317 -7.34 -54.14 -4.41
CA THR A 317 -6.20 -54.92 -4.93
C THR A 317 -5.15 -55.25 -3.85
N ALA A 318 -5.46 -54.99 -2.57
CA ALA A 318 -4.71 -55.39 -1.38
C ALA A 318 -5.58 -56.31 -0.52
#